data_AF-K9VKF8-F1
#
_entry.id   AF-K9VKF8-F1
#
_cell.length_a   1.000
_cell.length_b   1.000
_cell.length_c   1.000
_cell.angle_alpha   90.00
_cell.angle_beta   90.00
_cell.angle_gamma   90.00
#
_symmetry.space_group_name_H-M   'P 1'
#
loop_
_entity.id
_entity.type
_entity.pdbx_description
1 polymer ?
#
loop_
_entity_poly.entity_id
_entity_poly.type
_entity_poly.pdbx_seq_one_letter_code
_entity_poly.pdbx_strand_id
1 'polypeptide(L)'
;MDRLDGTTLNDQLIWSNPEPVEIYGYAGDDTQVGDAGNDLIVGGSGNDSLLGDPGNDVIYGGRDSDSMYGGVGADQLFGGKGDDYLVAGFDTDTLTGGGGSDTFGLIGEGVAIITDFNAASDFLRLVDNLTGSRVLVARNDSNSVGVYVSSNGGSSFDKVLALLTNFTGDVGSVSAKIIGGNVTISPTPTPTPTPIPTPPTSDNWLDRVNYFRNLANLPPVTNNSAWTQGEIEHSRYMVKNDQFTHFQDRNNPWYTPAGSEAGQNSNVTGWSTTQTRDVDFIDAWMTGPFHALGIINPKLTQVAYGTYREADGGIETGATLDVIRGINSNSSPQYPVMWPASGKTVPLRQYGGNEYPEPLTGFPGYTAPTGLPIYLQLGSGNVTPRVTSHSLTQGNIPIEHGVFDETTYSNPDPSAQQLARSILDSRDAIVMIPRNPLIPGNYTASITSSGQNYTWSFNVV
;
A
#
# COMPACT_ATOMS: atom_id res chain seq x y z
N MET A 1 3.43 17.28 24.73
CA MET A 1 4.72 17.12 24.06
C MET A 1 5.77 17.37 25.11
N ASP A 2 6.59 16.36 25.37
CA ASP A 2 7.71 16.50 26.29
C ASP A 2 8.84 17.26 25.59
N ARG A 3 9.80 17.77 26.37
CA ARG A 3 10.85 18.65 25.86
C ARG A 3 12.20 18.34 26.48
N LEU A 4 13.24 18.30 25.65
CA LEU A 4 14.65 18.24 26.02
C LEU A 4 15.35 19.54 25.61
N ASP A 5 16.09 20.13 26.54
CA ASP A 5 16.84 21.35 26.34
C ASP A 5 18.33 21.10 26.59
N GLY A 6 19.14 21.40 25.58
CA GLY A 6 20.60 21.51 25.67
C GLY A 6 21.05 22.83 26.28
N THR A 7 22.31 23.16 26.05
CA THR A 7 23.05 24.25 26.65
C THR A 7 23.80 25.06 25.59
N THR A 8 24.89 25.73 25.98
CA THR A 8 25.77 26.41 25.02
C THR A 8 27.05 25.61 24.76
N LEU A 9 27.04 24.33 25.11
CA LEU A 9 28.13 23.39 25.01
C LEU A 9 27.63 22.20 24.19
N ASN A 10 28.56 21.37 23.71
CA ASN A 10 28.22 20.15 22.99
C ASN A 10 27.45 19.18 23.91
N ASP A 11 26.23 18.85 23.52
CA ASP A 11 25.29 18.04 24.28
C ASP A 11 24.97 16.70 23.59
N GLN A 12 24.55 15.72 24.39
CA GLN A 12 23.95 14.48 23.92
C GLN A 12 22.51 14.41 24.40
N LEU A 13 21.58 14.72 23.51
CA LEU A 13 20.15 14.80 23.80
C LEU A 13 19.45 13.62 23.14
N ILE A 14 19.26 12.56 23.92
CA ILE A 14 18.67 11.31 23.43
C ILE A 14 17.33 11.12 24.13
N TRP A 15 16.26 11.18 23.35
CA TRP A 15 14.96 10.68 23.78
C TRP A 15 14.92 9.17 23.59
N SER A 16 14.20 8.46 24.46
CA SER A 16 14.18 6.99 24.45
C SER A 16 12.78 6.45 24.75
N ASN A 17 11.77 7.18 24.28
CA ASN A 17 10.37 6.90 24.51
C ASN A 17 9.63 7.11 23.19
N PRO A 18 8.70 6.23 22.79
CA PRO A 18 7.96 6.32 21.51
C PRO A 18 6.97 7.49 21.36
N GLU A 19 6.97 8.46 22.27
CA GLU A 19 6.03 9.59 22.28
C GLU A 19 6.70 10.85 21.72
N PRO A 20 5.96 11.71 20.99
CA PRO A 20 6.51 12.93 20.40
C PRO A 20 7.25 13.84 21.40
N VAL A 21 8.45 14.27 21.02
CA VAL A 21 9.33 15.15 21.80
C VAL A 21 9.76 16.38 21.01
N GLU A 22 9.98 17.49 21.72
CA GLU A 22 10.75 18.63 21.19
C GLU A 22 12.17 18.60 21.76
N ILE A 23 13.20 18.59 20.91
CA ILE A 23 14.61 18.63 21.30
C ILE A 23 15.23 19.93 20.78
N TYR A 24 15.86 20.69 21.66
CA TYR A 24 16.57 21.93 21.32
C TYR A 24 18.02 21.86 21.81
N GLY A 25 18.99 21.84 20.89
CA GLY A 25 20.43 21.84 21.21
C GLY A 25 20.97 23.20 21.64
N TYR A 26 20.49 24.26 20.97
CA TYR A 26 20.92 25.66 21.10
C TYR A 26 22.29 25.95 20.51
N ALA A 27 23.39 25.76 21.25
CA ALA A 27 24.71 26.09 20.75
C ALA A 27 25.74 25.04 21.18
N GLY A 28 26.67 24.72 20.30
CA GLY A 28 27.59 23.59 20.49
C GLY A 28 27.46 22.63 19.31
N ASP A 29 28.39 21.68 19.20
CA ASP A 29 28.21 20.57 18.24
C ASP A 29 27.44 19.45 18.95
N ASP A 30 26.14 19.38 18.71
CA ASP A 30 25.23 18.51 19.46
C ASP A 30 24.95 17.18 18.76
N THR A 31 24.61 16.16 19.55
CA THR A 31 24.03 14.92 19.02
C THR A 31 22.63 14.77 19.58
N GLN A 32 21.63 14.80 18.68
CA GLN A 32 20.23 14.74 19.04
C GLN A 32 19.55 13.53 18.38
N VAL A 33 18.73 12.82 19.16
CA VAL A 33 18.02 11.62 18.70
C VAL A 33 16.58 11.66 19.23
N GLY A 34 15.61 11.68 18.30
CA GLY A 34 14.16 11.67 18.57
C GLY A 34 13.63 10.29 18.98
N ASP A 35 14.24 9.22 18.46
CA ASP A 35 13.76 7.83 18.59
C ASP A 35 12.45 7.63 17.82
N ALA A 36 11.38 7.10 18.42
CA ALA A 36 10.11 6.97 17.72
C ALA A 36 9.14 8.08 18.16
N GLY A 37 8.41 8.66 17.22
CA GLY A 37 7.53 9.80 17.51
C GLY A 37 7.45 10.75 16.32
N ASN A 38 6.56 11.74 16.35
CA ASN A 38 6.59 12.83 15.37
C ASN A 38 7.29 13.99 16.05
N ASP A 39 8.61 14.01 15.94
CA ASP A 39 9.48 14.83 16.76
C ASP A 39 9.78 16.17 16.10
N LEU A 40 10.07 17.15 16.95
CA LEU A 40 10.64 18.42 16.53
C LEU A 40 12.07 18.48 17.05
N ILE A 41 13.03 18.42 16.15
CA ILE A 41 14.46 18.48 16.50
C ILE A 41 15.04 19.78 15.96
N VAL A 42 15.70 20.54 16.84
CA VAL A 42 16.32 21.83 16.51
C VAL A 42 17.77 21.81 16.98
N GLY A 43 18.71 21.77 16.03
CA GLY A 43 20.16 21.86 16.24
C GLY A 43 20.55 23.16 16.93
N GLY A 44 20.53 24.24 16.15
CA GLY A 44 20.77 25.59 16.64
C GLY A 44 22.00 26.20 15.98
N SER A 45 23.13 26.23 16.66
CA SER A 45 24.39 26.72 16.09
C SER A 45 25.56 25.84 16.49
N GLY A 46 26.41 25.51 15.54
CA GLY A 46 27.43 24.48 15.68
C GLY A 46 27.19 23.39 14.64
N ASN A 47 28.04 22.38 14.59
CA ASN A 47 27.90 21.30 13.61
C ASN A 47 27.16 20.15 14.27
N ASP A 48 25.84 20.10 14.07
CA ASP A 48 24.98 19.18 14.78
C ASP A 48 24.80 17.84 14.04
N SER A 49 24.58 16.77 14.79
CA SER A 49 24.17 15.47 14.29
C SER A 49 22.76 15.17 14.78
N LEU A 50 21.78 15.27 13.89
CA LEU A 50 20.35 15.22 14.20
C LEU A 50 19.72 13.98 13.56
N LEU A 51 19.10 13.13 14.38
CA LEU A 51 18.45 11.90 13.94
C LEU A 51 16.99 11.92 14.39
N GLY A 52 16.05 11.90 13.43
CA GLY A 52 14.61 11.78 13.68
C GLY A 52 14.23 10.37 14.14
N ASP A 53 14.79 9.36 13.46
CA ASP A 53 14.45 7.95 13.67
C ASP A 53 12.99 7.67 13.20
N PRO A 54 12.22 6.67 13.64
CA PRO A 54 10.88 6.44 13.08
C PRO A 54 9.78 7.46 13.50
N GLY A 55 9.24 8.18 12.54
CA GLY A 55 7.98 8.92 12.59
C GLY A 55 7.94 10.04 11.56
N ASN A 56 6.99 10.96 11.66
CA ASN A 56 6.95 12.13 10.75
C ASN A 56 7.59 13.32 11.44
N ASP A 57 8.89 13.46 11.28
CA ASP A 57 9.71 14.39 12.02
C ASP A 57 9.87 15.73 11.31
N VAL A 58 10.14 16.75 12.10
CA VAL A 58 10.53 18.07 11.61
C VAL A 58 11.89 18.40 12.22
N ILE A 59 12.92 18.42 11.37
CA ILE A 59 14.32 18.60 11.80
C ILE A 59 14.85 19.92 11.22
N TYR A 60 15.37 20.77 12.09
CA TYR A 60 16.04 22.02 11.74
C TYR A 60 17.51 21.95 12.18
N GLY A 61 18.46 22.02 11.23
CA GLY A 61 19.89 22.11 11.50
C GLY A 61 20.24 23.44 12.18
N GLY A 62 20.07 24.54 11.44
CA GLY A 62 20.21 25.89 11.98
C GLY A 62 21.36 26.65 11.34
N ARG A 63 22.47 26.81 12.06
CA ARG A 63 23.68 27.50 11.57
C ARG A 63 24.86 26.56 11.64
N ASP A 64 25.78 26.77 10.72
CA ASP A 64 27.00 25.98 10.56
C ASP A 64 26.67 24.62 9.91
N SER A 65 27.60 23.67 9.84
CA SER A 65 27.44 22.49 8.97
C SER A 65 26.81 21.32 9.70
N ASP A 66 25.55 21.04 9.40
CA ASP A 66 24.77 20.02 10.10
C ASP A 66 24.70 18.70 9.33
N SER A 67 24.53 17.60 10.06
CA SER A 67 24.24 16.27 9.53
C SER A 67 22.88 15.80 10.03
N MET A 68 21.92 15.64 9.12
CA MET A 68 20.54 15.29 9.43
C MET A 68 20.15 13.97 8.78
N TYR A 69 19.51 13.11 9.56
CA TYR A 69 18.85 11.90 9.10
C TYR A 69 17.39 11.89 9.59
N GLY A 70 16.43 11.88 8.67
CA GLY A 70 14.99 11.82 9.01
C GLY A 70 14.65 10.47 9.62
N GLY A 71 14.68 9.42 8.81
CA GLY A 71 14.51 8.05 9.29
C GLY A 71 13.42 7.33 8.53
N VAL A 72 12.37 6.92 9.23
CA VAL A 72 11.23 6.22 8.63
C VAL A 72 9.97 7.03 8.89
N GLY A 73 9.35 7.54 7.85
CA GLY A 73 8.11 8.31 7.90
C GLY A 73 8.20 9.48 6.93
N ALA A 74 7.22 10.38 6.95
CA ALA A 74 7.20 11.53 6.04
C ALA A 74 7.82 12.74 6.75
N ASP A 75 9.11 12.93 6.57
CA ASP A 75 9.92 13.89 7.30
C ASP A 75 10.06 15.24 6.57
N GLN A 76 10.33 16.28 7.36
CA GLN A 76 10.69 17.60 6.87
C GLN A 76 12.04 18.02 7.44
N LEU A 77 13.07 18.07 6.59
CA LEU A 77 14.42 18.46 6.97
C LEU A 77 14.76 19.85 6.41
N PHE A 78 15.25 20.73 7.29
CA PHE A 78 15.67 22.09 6.97
C PHE A 78 17.11 22.32 7.44
N GLY A 79 18.07 22.43 6.52
CA GLY A 79 19.49 22.67 6.85
C GLY A 79 19.72 24.03 7.47
N GLY A 80 19.34 25.09 6.77
CA GLY A 80 19.42 26.44 7.29
C GLY A 80 20.59 27.19 6.69
N LYS A 81 21.61 27.51 7.47
CA LYS A 81 22.83 28.18 6.97
C LYS A 81 24.02 27.28 7.22
N GLY A 82 24.87 27.12 6.23
CA GLY A 82 26.06 26.28 6.33
C GLY A 82 26.07 25.27 5.21
N ASP A 83 27.11 24.44 5.16
CA ASP A 83 27.15 23.36 4.18
C ASP A 83 26.59 22.10 4.87
N ASP A 84 25.33 21.77 4.59
CA ASP A 84 24.60 20.75 5.32
C ASP A 84 24.56 19.39 4.60
N TYR A 85 24.41 18.30 5.36
CA TYR A 85 24.21 16.95 4.86
C TYR A 85 22.83 16.43 5.27
N LEU A 86 21.90 16.32 4.32
CA LEU A 86 20.52 15.92 4.58
C LEU A 86 20.23 14.55 3.97
N VAL A 87 19.81 13.59 4.77
CA VAL A 87 19.32 12.29 4.31
C VAL A 87 17.95 12.07 4.91
N ALA A 88 16.91 12.10 4.07
CA ALA A 88 15.55 11.94 4.54
C ALA A 88 15.26 10.54 5.09
N GLY A 89 15.78 9.49 4.43
CA GLY A 89 15.48 8.12 4.83
C GLY A 89 14.42 7.49 3.93
N PHE A 90 13.58 6.64 4.51
CA PHE A 90 12.53 5.88 3.80
C PHE A 90 11.28 6.74 3.58
N ASP A 91 10.34 6.26 2.76
CA ASP A 91 9.09 6.96 2.42
C ASP A 91 9.33 8.24 1.58
N THR A 92 8.48 9.26 1.68
CA THR A 92 8.55 10.48 0.85
C THR A 92 8.64 11.71 1.72
N ASP A 93 9.74 12.42 1.54
CA ASP A 93 10.19 13.44 2.48
C ASP A 93 10.42 14.77 1.79
N THR A 94 10.40 15.86 2.57
CA THR A 94 10.68 17.20 2.07
C THR A 94 11.99 17.70 2.65
N LEU A 95 12.93 18.08 1.79
CA LEU A 95 14.26 18.56 2.16
C LEU A 95 14.44 19.98 1.62
N THR A 96 14.99 20.85 2.47
CA THR A 96 15.36 22.23 2.13
C THR A 96 16.76 22.46 2.66
N GLY A 97 17.73 22.68 1.79
CA GLY A 97 19.14 22.88 2.19
C GLY A 97 19.31 24.25 2.84
N GLY A 98 18.76 25.28 2.20
CA GLY A 98 18.88 26.66 2.63
C GLY A 98 20.08 27.35 1.99
N GLY A 99 20.96 27.91 2.81
CA GLY A 99 22.08 28.71 2.35
C GLY A 99 23.41 28.03 2.60
N GLY A 100 24.10 27.64 1.53
CA GLY A 100 25.44 27.06 1.58
C GLY A 100 25.62 26.12 0.41
N SER A 101 26.55 25.18 0.53
CA SER A 101 26.73 24.09 -0.43
C SER A 101 26.26 22.77 0.18
N ASP A 102 24.98 22.51 0.01
CA ASP A 102 24.32 21.40 0.70
C ASP A 102 24.48 20.09 -0.08
N THR A 103 24.47 18.98 0.65
CA THR A 103 24.52 17.63 0.09
C THR A 103 23.28 16.86 0.51
N PHE A 104 22.43 16.56 -0.48
CA PHE A 104 21.24 15.74 -0.27
C PHE A 104 21.57 14.27 -0.56
N GLY A 105 21.57 13.45 0.47
CA GLY A 105 21.76 12.02 0.35
C GLY A 105 20.49 11.32 -0.10
N LEU A 106 20.59 10.65 -1.25
CA LEU A 106 19.54 9.87 -1.88
C LEU A 106 19.77 8.40 -1.54
N ILE A 107 18.82 7.82 -0.82
CA ILE A 107 18.79 6.38 -0.57
C ILE A 107 17.93 5.70 -1.63
N GLY A 108 18.21 4.42 -1.87
CA GLY A 108 17.45 3.65 -2.84
C GLY A 108 15.99 3.55 -2.45
N GLU A 109 15.67 3.39 -1.16
CA GLU A 109 14.35 2.97 -0.66
C GLU A 109 13.39 4.09 -0.21
N GLY A 110 13.70 5.35 -0.50
CA GLY A 110 12.86 6.52 -0.24
C GLY A 110 12.90 7.54 -1.38
N VAL A 111 12.07 8.60 -1.30
CA VAL A 111 11.97 9.67 -2.30
C VAL A 111 12.14 11.02 -1.63
N ALA A 112 13.22 11.73 -1.99
CA ALA A 112 13.46 13.10 -1.50
C ALA A 112 12.82 14.16 -2.40
N ILE A 113 11.90 14.97 -1.87
CA ILE A 113 11.41 16.19 -2.50
C ILE A 113 12.28 17.36 -2.05
N ILE A 114 13.18 17.81 -2.91
CA ILE A 114 14.12 18.89 -2.59
C ILE A 114 13.52 20.20 -3.09
N THR A 115 13.38 21.19 -2.22
CA THR A 115 12.56 22.38 -2.49
C THR A 115 13.34 23.58 -3.04
N ASP A 116 14.66 23.60 -2.86
CA ASP A 116 15.51 24.75 -3.12
C ASP A 116 16.87 24.43 -3.78
N PHE A 117 17.02 23.22 -4.34
CA PHE A 117 18.28 22.76 -4.92
C PHE A 117 18.92 23.77 -5.88
N ASN A 118 20.11 24.23 -5.53
CA ASN A 118 20.91 25.17 -6.28
C ASN A 118 22.09 24.46 -6.95
N ALA A 119 21.97 24.19 -8.25
CA ALA A 119 23.00 23.50 -9.02
C ALA A 119 24.35 24.26 -9.14
N ALA A 120 24.47 25.49 -8.63
CA ALA A 120 25.76 26.16 -8.50
C ALA A 120 26.55 25.66 -7.28
N SER A 121 25.88 25.48 -6.14
CA SER A 121 26.48 25.15 -4.84
C SER A 121 26.27 23.69 -4.48
N ASP A 122 25.05 23.18 -4.61
CA ASP A 122 24.60 21.96 -3.95
C ASP A 122 24.99 20.69 -4.69
N PHE A 123 24.85 19.56 -4.00
CA PHE A 123 25.20 18.22 -4.45
C PHE A 123 24.11 17.21 -4.11
N LEU A 124 24.00 16.19 -4.95
CA LEU A 124 23.18 15.01 -4.68
C LEU A 124 24.12 13.83 -4.48
N ARG A 125 24.00 13.12 -3.37
CA ARG A 125 24.89 11.99 -3.05
C ARG A 125 24.09 10.70 -3.06
N LEU A 126 24.54 9.70 -3.80
CA LEU A 126 23.97 8.35 -3.68
C LEU A 126 24.55 7.70 -2.42
N VAL A 127 23.70 7.37 -1.45
CA VAL A 127 24.13 6.87 -0.14
C VAL A 127 24.25 5.34 -0.13
N ASP A 128 23.39 4.67 -0.88
CA ASP A 128 23.49 3.23 -1.11
C ASP A 128 24.44 2.94 -2.28
N ASN A 129 25.22 1.87 -2.17
CA ASN A 129 26.02 1.35 -3.28
C ASN A 129 25.10 0.82 -4.39
N LEU A 130 24.57 1.72 -5.21
CA LEU A 130 23.83 1.46 -6.45
C LEU A 130 24.77 0.92 -7.55
N THR A 131 25.80 0.16 -7.18
CA THR A 131 26.85 -0.35 -8.07
C THR A 131 26.24 -1.17 -9.20
N GLY A 132 26.34 -0.65 -10.42
CA GLY A 132 25.77 -1.26 -11.64
C GLY A 132 24.56 -0.53 -12.21
N SER A 133 23.89 0.32 -11.41
CA SER A 133 22.74 1.08 -11.87
C SER A 133 23.15 2.40 -12.53
N ARG A 134 22.41 2.79 -13.58
CA ARG A 134 22.60 4.05 -14.30
C ARG A 134 21.71 5.13 -13.68
N VAL A 135 22.28 6.28 -13.34
CA VAL A 135 21.49 7.42 -12.84
C VAL A 135 21.08 8.30 -14.01
N LEU A 136 19.77 8.54 -14.10
CA LEU A 136 19.14 9.37 -15.12
C LEU A 136 18.61 10.63 -14.44
N VAL A 137 18.80 11.77 -15.07
CA VAL A 137 18.23 13.05 -14.65
C VAL A 137 17.37 13.58 -15.78
N ALA A 138 16.14 13.97 -15.48
CA ALA A 138 15.19 14.42 -16.48
C ALA A 138 14.33 15.58 -15.98
N ARG A 139 14.04 16.52 -16.88
CA ARG A 139 13.06 17.58 -16.62
C ARG A 139 11.66 16.99 -16.68
N ASN A 140 10.88 17.21 -15.62
CA ASN A 140 9.49 16.77 -15.53
C ASN A 140 8.54 17.85 -16.05
N ASP A 141 8.80 19.10 -15.69
CA ASP A 141 8.04 20.25 -16.17
C ASP A 141 8.92 21.53 -16.21
N SER A 142 8.29 22.69 -16.41
CA SER A 142 9.00 23.98 -16.47
C SER A 142 9.77 24.35 -15.19
N ASN A 143 9.43 23.73 -14.05
CA ASN A 143 9.89 24.10 -12.72
C ASN A 143 10.32 22.88 -11.87
N SER A 144 10.43 21.69 -12.44
CA SER A 144 10.87 20.50 -11.71
C SER A 144 11.75 19.55 -12.53
N VAL A 145 12.69 18.91 -11.83
CA VAL A 145 13.65 17.94 -12.38
C VAL A 145 13.66 16.71 -11.49
N GLY A 146 13.49 15.53 -12.06
CA GLY A 146 13.61 14.26 -11.35
C GLY A 146 14.99 13.63 -11.50
N VAL A 147 15.39 12.87 -10.47
CA VAL A 147 16.58 12.02 -10.44
C VAL A 147 16.13 10.58 -10.24
N TYR A 148 16.63 9.70 -11.09
CA TYR A 148 16.13 8.35 -11.25
C TYR A 148 17.26 7.33 -11.35
N VAL A 149 16.94 6.06 -11.09
CA VAL A 149 17.83 4.92 -11.30
C VAL A 149 17.27 4.02 -12.41
N SER A 150 18.15 3.49 -13.26
CA SER A 150 17.88 2.42 -14.21
C SER A 150 18.79 1.22 -13.93
N SER A 151 18.18 0.09 -13.61
CA SER A 151 18.80 -1.17 -13.20
C SER A 151 19.37 -2.01 -14.36
N ASN A 152 19.03 -1.68 -15.62
CA ASN A 152 19.43 -2.47 -16.80
C ASN A 152 20.18 -1.69 -17.90
N GLY A 153 20.65 -0.47 -17.61
CA GLY A 153 21.35 0.38 -18.59
C GLY A 153 20.47 0.90 -19.75
N GLY A 154 19.18 0.58 -19.74
CA GLY A 154 18.17 1.08 -20.67
C GLY A 154 17.77 2.53 -20.41
N SER A 155 16.79 3.03 -21.16
CA SER A 155 16.23 4.38 -21.03
C SER A 155 14.94 4.43 -20.18
N SER A 156 14.58 3.33 -19.51
CA SER A 156 13.45 3.27 -18.58
C SER A 156 13.85 3.81 -17.20
N PHE A 157 12.97 4.61 -16.60
CA PHE A 157 13.10 5.06 -15.21
C PHE A 157 12.56 3.96 -14.31
N ASP A 158 13.43 3.26 -13.58
CA ASP A 158 13.02 2.11 -12.78
C ASP A 158 12.67 2.52 -11.33
N LYS A 159 13.26 3.61 -10.84
CA LYS A 159 12.99 4.16 -9.49
C LYS A 159 13.21 5.67 -9.47
N VAL A 160 12.37 6.40 -8.74
CA VAL A 160 12.60 7.82 -8.42
C VAL A 160 13.41 7.88 -7.14
N LEU A 161 14.50 8.64 -7.14
CA LEU A 161 15.30 8.93 -5.93
C LEU A 161 14.99 10.31 -5.36
N ALA A 162 14.83 11.29 -6.25
CA ALA A 162 14.54 12.66 -5.85
C ALA A 162 13.71 13.41 -6.88
N LEU A 163 12.96 14.39 -6.39
CA LEU A 163 12.30 15.42 -7.17
C LEU A 163 12.81 16.78 -6.72
N LEU A 164 13.52 17.48 -7.60
CA LEU A 164 13.91 18.87 -7.41
C LEU A 164 12.74 19.75 -7.85
N THR A 165 12.13 20.45 -6.91
CA THR A 165 11.04 21.38 -7.17
C THR A 165 11.56 22.81 -7.19
N ASN A 166 10.79 23.72 -7.79
CA ASN A 166 11.20 25.12 -7.99
C ASN A 166 12.52 25.30 -8.78
N PHE A 167 12.90 24.28 -9.55
CA PHE A 167 14.14 24.27 -10.30
C PHE A 167 13.95 24.82 -11.71
N THR A 168 14.54 25.98 -11.97
CA THR A 168 14.50 26.65 -13.29
C THR A 168 15.80 26.52 -14.07
N GLY A 169 16.84 25.91 -13.49
CA GLY A 169 18.16 25.69 -14.11
C GLY A 169 18.15 24.58 -15.17
N ASP A 170 19.32 24.28 -15.76
CA ASP A 170 19.45 23.24 -16.79
C ASP A 170 19.62 21.82 -16.20
N VAL A 171 19.03 20.79 -16.83
CA VAL A 171 19.12 19.39 -16.37
C VAL A 171 20.57 18.88 -16.32
N GLY A 172 21.43 19.35 -17.24
CA GLY A 172 22.84 19.01 -17.25
C GLY A 172 23.58 19.54 -16.02
N SER A 173 23.14 20.67 -15.47
CA SER A 173 23.72 21.24 -14.24
C SER A 173 23.45 20.38 -13.01
N VAL A 174 22.26 19.77 -12.91
CA VAL A 174 21.93 18.80 -11.85
C VAL A 174 22.76 17.53 -11.99
N SER A 175 22.91 17.01 -13.21
CA SER A 175 23.67 15.78 -13.47
C SER A 175 25.14 15.91 -13.06
N ALA A 176 25.73 17.09 -13.24
CA ALA A 176 27.11 17.38 -12.85
C ALA A 176 27.33 17.43 -11.33
N LYS A 177 26.24 17.54 -10.55
CA LYS A 177 26.25 17.63 -9.10
C LYS A 177 25.96 16.31 -8.39
N ILE A 178 25.74 15.23 -9.14
CA ILE A 178 25.55 13.90 -8.56
C ILE A 178 26.91 13.28 -8.24
N ILE A 179 27.09 12.92 -6.97
CA ILE A 179 28.29 12.29 -6.42
C ILE A 179 28.00 10.80 -6.21
N GLY A 180 28.72 9.95 -6.96
CA GLY A 180 28.53 8.49 -6.98
C GLY A 180 27.70 8.00 -8.18
N GLY A 181 27.99 6.81 -8.72
CA GLY A 181 27.27 6.20 -9.86
C GLY A 181 27.73 6.64 -11.27
N ASN A 182 27.31 5.92 -12.32
CA ASN A 182 27.52 6.31 -13.72
C ASN A 182 26.34 7.18 -14.19
N VAL A 183 26.57 8.48 -14.37
CA VAL A 183 25.52 9.48 -14.68
C VAL A 183 25.44 9.74 -16.18
N THR A 184 24.21 9.76 -16.74
CA THR A 184 23.98 10.19 -18.13
C THR A 184 22.74 11.08 -18.25
N ILE A 185 22.84 12.13 -19.06
CA ILE A 185 21.70 12.97 -19.44
C ILE A 185 20.80 12.25 -20.45
N SER A 186 19.48 12.26 -20.24
CA SER A 186 18.49 11.72 -21.20
C SER A 186 17.52 12.84 -21.61
N PRO A 187 17.16 12.98 -22.90
CA PRO A 187 16.18 13.98 -23.32
C PRO A 187 14.78 13.65 -22.80
N THR A 188 14.00 14.70 -22.57
CA THR A 188 12.70 14.77 -21.89
C THR A 188 11.81 13.53 -22.05
N PRO A 189 11.43 12.86 -20.95
CA PRO A 189 10.39 11.84 -20.99
C PRO A 189 9.01 12.48 -20.91
N THR A 190 8.15 12.11 -21.86
CA THR A 190 6.70 12.19 -21.66
C THR A 190 6.34 11.28 -20.48
N PRO A 191 5.54 11.73 -19.49
CA PRO A 191 5.37 11.03 -18.23
C PRO A 191 4.81 9.62 -18.50
N THR A 192 5.56 8.61 -18.10
CA THR A 192 5.05 7.24 -17.94
C THR A 192 5.42 6.81 -16.53
N PRO A 193 4.45 6.53 -15.65
CA PRO A 193 4.68 6.23 -14.24
C PRO A 193 5.40 4.88 -14.02
N THR A 194 6.29 4.87 -13.02
CA THR A 194 7.20 3.79 -12.57
C THR A 194 6.46 2.63 -11.85
N PRO A 195 6.93 1.35 -11.89
CA PRO A 195 6.16 0.21 -11.40
C PRO A 195 6.28 -0.05 -9.88
N ILE A 196 5.14 0.16 -9.22
CA ILE A 196 4.55 -0.57 -8.06
C ILE A 196 4.79 -2.09 -8.21
N PRO A 197 4.89 -2.91 -7.15
CA PRO A 197 5.13 -4.35 -7.26
C PRO A 197 4.22 -4.93 -8.33
N THR A 198 4.82 -5.30 -9.47
CA THR A 198 3.99 -5.71 -10.60
C THR A 198 3.30 -7.00 -10.18
N PRO A 199 1.95 -7.06 -10.22
CA PRO A 199 1.27 -8.29 -10.64
C PRO A 199 2.12 -9.01 -11.68
N PRO A 200 2.12 -10.35 -11.70
CA PRO A 200 2.75 -11.08 -12.78
C PRO A 200 2.45 -10.38 -14.11
N THR A 201 3.49 -10.08 -14.90
CA THR A 201 3.38 -9.30 -16.16
C THR A 201 2.49 -9.97 -17.21
N SER A 202 2.00 -11.18 -16.91
CA SER A 202 0.90 -11.81 -17.59
C SER A 202 -0.42 -11.15 -17.16
N ASP A 203 -1.27 -10.77 -18.11
CA ASP A 203 -2.71 -10.53 -17.85
C ASP A 203 -3.45 -11.86 -17.48
N ASN A 204 -2.75 -12.80 -16.84
CA ASN A 204 -3.25 -14.09 -16.45
C ASN A 204 -3.93 -13.99 -15.08
N TRP A 205 -5.24 -14.20 -15.09
CA TRP A 205 -6.08 -14.17 -13.89
C TRP A 205 -5.62 -15.15 -12.80
N LEU A 206 -5.10 -16.33 -13.15
CA LEU A 206 -4.69 -17.35 -12.18
C LEU A 206 -3.41 -16.93 -11.46
N ASP A 207 -2.45 -16.38 -12.22
CA ASP A 207 -1.24 -15.81 -11.62
C ASP A 207 -1.62 -14.66 -10.67
N ARG A 208 -2.64 -13.87 -11.02
CA ARG A 208 -3.15 -12.79 -10.16
C ARG A 208 -3.86 -13.29 -8.91
N VAL A 209 -4.68 -14.33 -9.00
CA VAL A 209 -5.26 -15.01 -7.83
C VAL A 209 -4.14 -15.52 -6.91
N ASN A 210 -3.14 -16.20 -7.48
CA ASN A 210 -2.03 -16.76 -6.73
C ASN A 210 -1.09 -15.69 -6.14
N TYR A 211 -1.01 -14.51 -6.74
CA TYR A 211 -0.36 -13.34 -6.17
C TYR A 211 -1.01 -12.92 -4.83
N PHE A 212 -2.34 -12.75 -4.80
CA PHE A 212 -3.04 -12.42 -3.56
C PHE A 212 -2.94 -13.55 -2.53
N ARG A 213 -3.02 -14.81 -2.95
CA ARG A 213 -2.81 -15.95 -2.03
C ARG A 213 -1.40 -15.97 -1.44
N ASN A 214 -0.37 -15.64 -2.21
CA ASN A 214 1.00 -15.53 -1.69
C ASN A 214 1.12 -14.43 -0.64
N LEU A 215 0.49 -13.28 -0.88
CA LEU A 215 0.44 -12.18 0.08
C LEU A 215 -0.36 -12.53 1.36
N ALA A 216 -1.13 -13.62 1.35
CA ALA A 216 -1.83 -14.18 2.50
C ALA A 216 -1.06 -15.36 3.15
N ASN A 217 0.17 -15.66 2.69
CA ASN A 217 0.94 -16.86 3.05
C ASN A 217 0.19 -18.19 2.78
N LEU A 218 -0.64 -18.21 1.74
CA LEU A 218 -1.40 -19.39 1.33
C LEU A 218 -0.75 -20.11 0.14
N PRO A 219 -0.90 -21.44 0.04
CA PRO A 219 -0.45 -22.18 -1.12
C PRO A 219 -1.23 -21.72 -2.37
N PRO A 220 -0.59 -21.76 -3.55
CA PRO A 220 -1.27 -21.43 -4.80
C PRO A 220 -2.38 -22.45 -5.10
N VAL A 221 -3.40 -22.00 -5.82
CA VAL A 221 -4.47 -22.82 -6.38
C VAL A 221 -4.18 -23.15 -7.84
N THR A 222 -4.84 -24.20 -8.33
CA THR A 222 -4.78 -24.61 -9.74
C THR A 222 -6.09 -24.30 -10.45
N ASN A 223 -6.01 -24.02 -11.76
CA ASN A 223 -7.23 -23.90 -12.57
C ASN A 223 -7.84 -25.30 -12.81
N ASN A 224 -9.13 -25.44 -12.50
CA ASN A 224 -9.92 -26.60 -12.92
C ASN A 224 -10.62 -26.28 -14.25
N SER A 225 -9.98 -26.67 -15.35
CA SER A 225 -10.47 -26.40 -16.71
C SER A 225 -11.82 -27.05 -17.03
N ALA A 226 -12.26 -28.04 -16.24
CA ALA A 226 -13.57 -28.67 -16.44
C ALA A 226 -14.74 -27.74 -16.06
N TRP A 227 -14.49 -26.73 -15.20
CA TRP A 227 -15.53 -25.79 -14.75
C TRP A 227 -15.55 -24.49 -15.56
N THR A 228 -14.43 -24.13 -16.21
CA THR A 228 -14.26 -22.89 -16.99
C THR A 228 -15.41 -22.61 -17.97
N GLN A 229 -15.93 -23.64 -18.64
CA GLN A 229 -17.05 -23.45 -19.58
C GLN A 229 -18.31 -22.93 -18.88
N GLY A 230 -18.62 -23.42 -17.68
CA GLY A 230 -19.73 -22.90 -16.87
C GLY A 230 -19.51 -21.46 -16.46
N GLU A 231 -18.29 -21.09 -16.07
CA GLU A 231 -17.94 -19.71 -15.70
C GLU A 231 -18.16 -18.73 -16.87
N ILE A 232 -17.76 -19.11 -18.09
CA ILE A 232 -18.00 -18.32 -19.30
C ILE A 232 -19.51 -18.21 -19.60
N GLU A 233 -20.25 -19.31 -19.44
CA GLU A 233 -21.69 -19.33 -19.66
C GLU A 233 -22.44 -18.43 -18.67
N HIS A 234 -22.00 -18.37 -17.41
CA HIS A 234 -22.56 -17.47 -16.41
C HIS A 234 -22.23 -16.01 -16.69
N SER A 235 -20.98 -15.72 -17.02
CA SER A 235 -20.55 -14.39 -17.45
C SER A 235 -21.36 -13.88 -18.64
N ARG A 236 -21.61 -14.76 -19.62
CA ARG A 236 -22.47 -14.45 -20.77
C ARG A 236 -23.90 -14.18 -20.34
N TYR A 237 -24.45 -14.99 -19.44
CA TYR A 237 -25.81 -14.76 -18.93
C TYR A 237 -25.95 -13.37 -18.31
N MET A 238 -24.98 -12.92 -17.51
CA MET A 238 -24.99 -11.59 -16.89
C MET A 238 -24.97 -10.47 -17.94
N VAL A 239 -24.09 -10.55 -18.94
CA VAL A 239 -24.00 -9.56 -20.03
C VAL A 239 -25.28 -9.55 -20.86
N LYS A 240 -25.74 -10.71 -21.35
CA LYS A 240 -26.91 -10.78 -22.24
C LYS A 240 -28.24 -10.43 -21.58
N ASN A 241 -28.30 -10.42 -20.25
CA ASN A 241 -29.49 -10.06 -19.50
C ASN A 241 -29.33 -8.77 -18.68
N ASP A 242 -28.18 -8.08 -18.79
CA ASP A 242 -27.86 -6.84 -18.09
C ASP A 242 -28.08 -6.93 -16.56
N GLN A 243 -27.58 -8.02 -15.96
CA GLN A 243 -27.81 -8.34 -14.55
C GLN A 243 -26.54 -8.79 -13.82
N PHE A 244 -26.29 -8.19 -12.65
CA PHE A 244 -25.37 -8.73 -11.64
C PHE A 244 -26.11 -9.73 -10.75
N THR A 245 -25.74 -11.02 -10.82
CA THR A 245 -26.44 -12.07 -10.09
C THR A 245 -25.58 -13.31 -9.92
N HIS A 246 -25.80 -14.08 -8.86
CA HIS A 246 -25.28 -15.44 -8.69
C HIS A 246 -26.22 -16.51 -9.25
N PHE A 247 -27.47 -16.14 -9.60
CA PHE A 247 -28.52 -17.06 -9.99
C PHE A 247 -29.01 -16.77 -11.41
N GLN A 248 -29.24 -17.82 -12.18
CA GLN A 248 -29.89 -17.73 -13.49
C GLN A 248 -31.35 -18.13 -13.40
N ASP A 249 -32.24 -17.37 -14.04
CA ASP A 249 -33.62 -17.79 -14.26
C ASP A 249 -33.68 -18.75 -15.45
N ARG A 250 -34.25 -19.94 -15.26
CA ARG A 250 -34.39 -20.94 -16.34
C ARG A 250 -35.20 -20.45 -17.54
N ASN A 251 -36.03 -19.42 -17.33
CA ASN A 251 -36.90 -18.86 -18.35
C ASN A 251 -36.23 -17.74 -19.14
N ASN A 252 -35.10 -17.22 -18.66
CA ASN A 252 -34.35 -16.19 -19.37
C ASN A 252 -33.50 -16.80 -20.50
N PRO A 253 -33.36 -16.08 -21.63
CA PRO A 253 -32.40 -16.45 -22.66
C PRO A 253 -30.99 -16.61 -22.07
N TRP A 254 -30.22 -17.52 -22.69
CA TRP A 254 -28.83 -17.83 -22.29
C TRP A 254 -28.67 -18.58 -20.96
N TYR A 255 -29.78 -19.02 -20.35
CA TYR A 255 -29.72 -19.97 -19.25
C TYR A 255 -28.98 -21.25 -19.67
N THR A 256 -28.12 -21.74 -18.79
CA THR A 256 -27.48 -23.05 -18.90
C THR A 256 -27.38 -23.70 -17.52
N PRO A 257 -27.52 -25.03 -17.40
CA PRO A 257 -27.28 -25.70 -16.12
C PRO A 257 -25.86 -25.47 -15.59
N ALA A 258 -24.84 -25.53 -16.46
CA ALA A 258 -23.45 -25.32 -16.06
C ALA A 258 -23.17 -23.87 -15.65
N GLY A 259 -23.71 -22.88 -16.36
CA GLY A 259 -23.64 -21.48 -15.94
C GLY A 259 -24.40 -21.19 -14.65
N SER A 260 -25.56 -21.81 -14.43
CA SER A 260 -26.29 -21.67 -13.17
C SER A 260 -25.52 -22.24 -11.98
N GLU A 261 -24.87 -23.39 -12.16
CA GLU A 261 -23.97 -23.97 -11.15
C GLU A 261 -22.75 -23.08 -10.89
N ALA A 262 -22.12 -22.57 -11.95
CA ALA A 262 -20.97 -21.67 -11.84
C ALA A 262 -21.28 -20.42 -11.02
N GLY A 263 -22.34 -19.68 -11.37
CA GLY A 263 -22.69 -18.43 -10.67
C GLY A 263 -22.90 -18.59 -9.15
N GLN A 264 -23.47 -19.71 -8.73
CA GLN A 264 -23.72 -20.02 -7.32
C GLN A 264 -22.45 -20.35 -6.53
N ASN A 265 -21.37 -20.73 -7.21
CA ASN A 265 -20.10 -21.14 -6.60
C ASN A 265 -19.00 -20.09 -6.71
N SER A 266 -19.33 -18.92 -7.25
CA SER A 266 -18.33 -17.98 -7.73
C SER A 266 -18.53 -16.57 -7.21
N ASN A 267 -17.43 -15.83 -7.12
CA ASN A 267 -17.47 -14.37 -7.16
C ASN A 267 -17.96 -13.93 -8.55
N VAL A 268 -18.80 -12.89 -8.61
CA VAL A 268 -19.33 -12.33 -9.87
C VAL A 268 -19.16 -10.82 -9.89
N THR A 269 -18.88 -10.24 -11.05
CA THR A 269 -18.90 -8.79 -11.28
C THR A 269 -18.84 -8.49 -12.79
N GLY A 270 -18.83 -7.22 -13.17
CA GLY A 270 -18.83 -6.77 -14.55
C GLY A 270 -18.75 -5.26 -14.72
N TRP A 271 -18.55 -4.84 -15.96
CA TRP A 271 -18.27 -3.46 -16.34
C TRP A 271 -19.00 -3.05 -17.61
N SER A 272 -19.25 -1.76 -17.76
CA SER A 272 -19.82 -1.12 -18.95
C SER A 272 -18.79 -0.88 -20.07
N THR A 273 -17.73 -1.70 -20.12
CA THR A 273 -16.73 -1.67 -21.19
C THR A 273 -16.23 -3.07 -21.48
N THR A 274 -16.03 -3.38 -22.76
CA THR A 274 -15.36 -4.61 -23.23
C THR A 274 -13.85 -4.65 -22.96
N GLN A 275 -13.26 -3.52 -22.57
CA GLN A 275 -11.81 -3.36 -22.45
C GLN A 275 -11.24 -3.79 -21.08
N THR A 276 -12.09 -4.11 -20.09
CA THR A 276 -11.64 -4.54 -18.77
C THR A 276 -10.81 -5.83 -18.87
N ARG A 277 -9.63 -5.85 -18.26
CA ARG A 277 -8.74 -7.03 -18.27
C ARG A 277 -9.16 -8.01 -17.20
N ASP A 278 -8.87 -9.29 -17.40
CA ASP A 278 -9.24 -10.33 -16.44
C ASP A 278 -8.67 -10.07 -15.03
N VAL A 279 -7.45 -9.56 -14.95
CA VAL A 279 -6.79 -9.21 -13.69
C VAL A 279 -7.48 -8.08 -12.93
N ASP A 280 -8.20 -7.18 -13.63
CA ASP A 280 -8.94 -6.08 -13.01
C ASP A 280 -10.17 -6.60 -12.24
N PHE A 281 -10.76 -7.72 -12.67
CA PHE A 281 -11.82 -8.43 -11.93
C PHE A 281 -11.30 -9.00 -10.61
N ILE A 282 -10.13 -9.67 -10.66
CA ILE A 282 -9.49 -10.24 -9.47
C ILE A 282 -9.16 -9.12 -8.47
N ASP A 283 -8.65 -8.00 -9.00
CA ASP A 283 -8.33 -6.82 -8.23
C ASP A 283 -9.54 -6.23 -7.52
N ALA A 284 -10.66 -6.07 -8.23
CA ALA A 284 -11.89 -5.55 -7.65
C ALA A 284 -12.42 -6.45 -6.53
N TRP A 285 -12.48 -7.77 -6.75
CA TRP A 285 -12.91 -8.72 -5.72
C TRP A 285 -12.01 -8.72 -4.48
N MET A 286 -10.72 -8.42 -4.62
CA MET A 286 -9.82 -8.30 -3.46
C MET A 286 -9.99 -7.01 -2.67
N THR A 287 -10.64 -5.98 -3.24
CA THR A 287 -10.97 -4.75 -2.50
C THR A 287 -12.26 -4.84 -1.68
N GLY A 288 -13.14 -5.80 -1.98
CA GLY A 288 -14.36 -6.05 -1.21
C GLY A 288 -14.18 -7.20 -0.21
N PRO A 289 -14.48 -7.01 1.10
CA PRO A 289 -14.34 -8.06 2.11
C PRO A 289 -15.02 -9.39 1.78
N PHE A 290 -16.25 -9.38 1.29
CA PHE A 290 -17.02 -10.62 1.12
C PHE A 290 -16.50 -11.46 -0.04
N HIS A 291 -16.09 -10.83 -1.14
CA HIS A 291 -15.46 -11.51 -2.27
C HIS A 291 -14.04 -12.00 -1.95
N ALA A 292 -13.24 -11.15 -1.29
CA ALA A 292 -11.84 -11.45 -0.98
C ALA A 292 -11.72 -12.72 -0.12
N LEU A 293 -12.60 -12.89 0.87
CA LEU A 293 -12.63 -14.06 1.78
C LEU A 293 -12.77 -15.40 1.05
N GLY A 294 -13.37 -15.43 -0.15
CA GLY A 294 -13.37 -16.61 -1.01
C GLY A 294 -11.98 -16.92 -1.57
N ILE A 295 -11.32 -15.91 -2.15
CA ILE A 295 -10.01 -16.02 -2.81
C ILE A 295 -8.91 -16.44 -1.82
N ILE A 296 -8.93 -15.87 -0.61
CA ILE A 296 -7.96 -16.20 0.46
C ILE A 296 -8.46 -17.30 1.40
N ASN A 297 -9.45 -18.11 1.00
CA ASN A 297 -9.83 -19.26 1.80
C ASN A 297 -8.68 -20.28 1.83
N PRO A 298 -8.17 -20.67 3.01
CA PRO A 298 -7.01 -21.55 3.11
C PRO A 298 -7.30 -23.00 2.71
N LYS A 299 -8.58 -23.42 2.68
CA LYS A 299 -8.99 -24.74 2.18
C LYS A 299 -9.17 -24.78 0.66
N LEU A 300 -9.11 -23.64 -0.03
CA LEU A 300 -9.24 -23.56 -1.48
C LEU A 300 -7.99 -24.14 -2.15
N THR A 301 -8.17 -25.11 -3.05
CA THR A 301 -7.09 -25.80 -3.77
C THR A 301 -7.22 -25.69 -5.29
N GLN A 302 -8.44 -25.45 -5.77
CA GLN A 302 -8.75 -25.27 -7.18
C GLN A 302 -9.69 -24.08 -7.35
N VAL A 303 -9.60 -23.43 -8.49
CA VAL A 303 -10.47 -22.33 -8.91
C VAL A 303 -10.80 -22.51 -10.39
N ALA A 304 -11.84 -21.85 -10.87
CA ALA A 304 -12.10 -21.73 -12.30
C ALA A 304 -12.58 -20.31 -12.59
N TYR A 305 -12.20 -19.79 -13.75
CA TYR A 305 -12.53 -18.43 -14.13
C TYR A 305 -13.09 -18.41 -15.55
N GLY A 306 -14.01 -17.49 -15.79
CA GLY A 306 -14.59 -17.25 -17.11
C GLY A 306 -15.02 -15.80 -17.25
N THR A 307 -14.96 -15.32 -18.49
CA THR A 307 -15.40 -13.98 -18.88
C THR A 307 -16.20 -14.04 -20.15
N TYR A 308 -17.10 -13.08 -20.31
CA TYR A 308 -17.78 -12.81 -21.57
C TYR A 308 -17.75 -11.31 -21.85
N ARG A 309 -17.45 -10.94 -23.10
CA ARG A 309 -17.27 -9.55 -23.55
C ARG A 309 -18.09 -9.32 -24.80
N GLU A 310 -19.01 -8.36 -24.74
CA GLU A 310 -19.80 -7.91 -25.87
C GLU A 310 -20.28 -6.48 -25.61
N ALA A 311 -20.09 -5.58 -26.57
CA ALA A 311 -20.58 -4.20 -26.45
C ALA A 311 -22.10 -4.15 -26.68
N ASP A 312 -22.85 -4.68 -25.71
CA ASP A 312 -24.30 -4.85 -25.73
C ASP A 312 -24.86 -4.65 -24.31
N GLY A 313 -25.79 -3.71 -24.14
CA GLY A 313 -26.41 -3.41 -22.84
C GLY A 313 -25.60 -2.47 -21.94
N GLY A 314 -25.92 -2.45 -20.64
CA GLY A 314 -25.21 -1.68 -19.61
C GLY A 314 -23.97 -2.39 -19.08
N ILE A 315 -24.01 -3.72 -18.99
CA ILE A 315 -22.88 -4.59 -18.65
C ILE A 315 -22.30 -5.17 -19.95
N GLU A 316 -21.15 -4.65 -20.39
CA GLU A 316 -20.47 -5.12 -21.60
C GLU A 316 -19.45 -6.23 -21.34
N THR A 317 -18.94 -6.35 -20.11
CA THR A 317 -18.10 -7.46 -19.68
C THR A 317 -18.61 -8.04 -18.38
N GLY A 318 -18.83 -9.35 -18.33
CA GLY A 318 -19.08 -10.10 -17.10
C GLY A 318 -17.91 -11.04 -16.81
N ALA A 319 -17.63 -11.28 -15.52
CA ALA A 319 -16.74 -12.34 -15.11
C ALA A 319 -17.25 -13.12 -13.91
N THR A 320 -16.77 -14.36 -13.82
CA THR A 320 -17.12 -15.30 -12.79
C THR A 320 -15.84 -16.04 -12.34
N LEU A 321 -15.60 -16.11 -11.02
CA LEU A 321 -14.47 -16.83 -10.42
C LEU A 321 -14.95 -17.79 -9.34
N ASP A 322 -14.84 -19.09 -9.58
CA ASP A 322 -15.19 -20.13 -8.62
C ASP A 322 -14.20 -20.15 -7.46
N VAL A 323 -14.74 -19.92 -6.27
CA VAL A 323 -13.99 -19.90 -5.00
C VAL A 323 -14.62 -20.85 -3.97
N ILE A 324 -15.50 -21.76 -4.40
CA ILE A 324 -16.29 -22.63 -3.52
C ILE A 324 -16.07 -24.11 -3.85
N ARG A 325 -16.23 -24.56 -5.12
CA ARG A 325 -16.17 -26.00 -5.46
C ARG A 325 -14.78 -26.60 -5.24
N GLY A 326 -13.73 -25.78 -5.33
CA GLY A 326 -12.35 -26.20 -5.11
C GLY A 326 -11.90 -26.26 -3.64
N ILE A 327 -12.81 -26.06 -2.69
CA ILE A 327 -12.53 -26.20 -1.25
C ILE A 327 -12.33 -27.69 -0.91
N ASN A 328 -11.13 -28.02 -0.43
CA ASN A 328 -10.82 -29.36 0.06
C ASN A 328 -11.19 -29.46 1.56
N SER A 329 -12.32 -30.09 1.87
CA SER A 329 -12.79 -30.28 3.25
C SER A 329 -11.85 -31.13 4.12
N ASN A 330 -11.00 -31.97 3.50
CA ASN A 330 -10.00 -32.79 4.19
C ASN A 330 -8.67 -32.05 4.42
N SER A 331 -8.52 -30.83 3.90
CA SER A 331 -7.34 -30.01 4.19
C SER A 331 -7.39 -29.49 5.63
N SER A 332 -6.24 -29.53 6.29
CA SER A 332 -6.04 -29.01 7.65
C SER A 332 -5.09 -27.81 7.58
N PRO A 333 -5.53 -26.66 7.03
CA PRO A 333 -4.67 -25.49 6.97
C PRO A 333 -4.38 -24.94 8.37
N GLN A 334 -3.28 -24.19 8.45
CA GLN A 334 -2.93 -23.47 9.67
C GLN A 334 -3.76 -22.19 9.78
N TYR A 335 -4.28 -21.95 10.98
CA TYR A 335 -4.91 -20.70 11.39
C TYR A 335 -4.06 -20.03 12.48
N PRO A 336 -4.14 -18.70 12.63
CA PRO A 336 -4.97 -17.77 11.85
C PRO A 336 -4.43 -17.50 10.44
N VAL A 337 -5.31 -17.09 9.52
CA VAL A 337 -4.92 -16.48 8.24
C VAL A 337 -5.09 -14.97 8.36
N MET A 338 -4.03 -14.23 8.07
CA MET A 338 -3.99 -12.78 8.13
C MET A 338 -3.89 -12.20 6.72
N TRP A 339 -4.65 -11.14 6.46
CA TRP A 339 -4.57 -10.40 5.21
C TRP A 339 -4.41 -8.89 5.47
N PRO A 340 -3.38 -8.27 4.89
CA PRO A 340 -2.20 -8.92 4.33
C PRO A 340 -1.48 -9.77 5.39
N ALA A 341 -0.74 -10.81 4.97
CA ALA A 341 -0.02 -11.62 5.94
C ALA A 341 1.16 -10.86 6.55
N SER A 342 1.59 -11.31 7.72
CA SER A 342 2.71 -10.68 8.42
C SER A 342 3.96 -10.62 7.54
N GLY A 343 4.60 -9.46 7.47
CA GLY A 343 5.80 -9.17 6.69
C GLY A 343 5.58 -9.02 5.18
N LYS A 344 4.32 -8.96 4.71
CA LYS A 344 4.03 -8.83 3.27
C LYS A 344 3.84 -7.37 2.86
N THR A 345 4.28 -7.05 1.65
CA THR A 345 4.05 -5.77 0.99
C THR A 345 2.89 -5.90 0.00
N VAL A 346 1.90 -5.02 0.10
CA VAL A 346 0.72 -4.98 -0.78
C VAL A 346 0.60 -3.61 -1.43
N PRO A 347 0.14 -3.53 -2.69
CA PRO A 347 -0.04 -2.24 -3.35
C PRO A 347 -1.19 -1.43 -2.72
N LEU A 348 -1.06 -0.11 -2.78
CA LEU A 348 -2.09 0.87 -2.44
C LEU A 348 -3.38 0.54 -3.16
N ARG A 349 -4.37 0.18 -2.36
CA ARG A 349 -5.71 -0.14 -2.82
C ARG A 349 -6.71 0.49 -1.90
N GLN A 350 -7.82 0.90 -2.49
CA GLN A 350 -8.97 1.44 -1.79
C GLN A 350 -10.20 0.65 -2.17
N TYR A 351 -11.10 0.47 -1.21
CA TYR A 351 -12.44 0.00 -1.52
C TYR A 351 -13.23 1.17 -2.11
N GLY A 352 -13.55 1.09 -3.39
CA GLY A 352 -14.24 2.16 -4.14
C GLY A 352 -15.77 2.12 -4.05
N GLY A 353 -16.33 1.24 -3.22
CA GLY A 353 -17.75 0.87 -3.28
C GLY A 353 -18.02 -0.23 -4.29
N ASN A 354 -19.27 -0.71 -4.35
CA ASN A 354 -19.77 -1.75 -5.26
C ASN A 354 -19.50 -3.20 -4.81
N GLU A 355 -19.69 -3.48 -3.52
CA GLU A 355 -19.84 -4.84 -3.02
C GLU A 355 -21.26 -5.08 -2.52
N TYR A 356 -21.74 -6.31 -2.69
CA TYR A 356 -22.98 -6.77 -2.09
C TYR A 356 -22.73 -8.08 -1.32
N PRO A 357 -23.14 -8.18 -0.04
CA PRO A 357 -23.70 -7.11 0.81
C PRO A 357 -22.75 -5.92 0.99
N GLU A 358 -23.27 -4.71 1.21
CA GLU A 358 -22.44 -3.50 1.33
C GLU A 358 -21.75 -3.44 2.70
N PRO A 359 -20.41 -3.58 2.79
CA PRO A 359 -19.70 -3.65 4.08
C PRO A 359 -19.81 -2.38 4.92
N LEU A 360 -19.91 -1.20 4.32
CA LEU A 360 -19.91 0.07 5.06
C LEU A 360 -21.22 0.33 5.82
N THR A 361 -22.28 -0.45 5.61
CA THR A 361 -23.50 -0.33 6.44
C THR A 361 -23.25 -0.66 7.91
N GLY A 362 -22.20 -1.43 8.21
CA GLY A 362 -21.76 -1.72 9.56
C GLY A 362 -21.08 -0.53 10.27
N PHE A 363 -20.75 0.54 9.55
CA PHE A 363 -19.97 1.68 10.04
C PHE A 363 -20.66 3.02 9.72
N PRO A 364 -21.62 3.47 10.54
CA PRO A 364 -22.30 4.74 10.31
C PRO A 364 -21.32 5.92 10.14
N GLY A 365 -21.42 6.65 9.03
CA GLY A 365 -20.56 7.79 8.71
C GLY A 365 -19.30 7.46 7.91
N TYR A 366 -19.08 6.18 7.56
CA TYR A 366 -18.06 5.78 6.60
C TYR A 366 -18.64 5.91 5.18
N THR A 367 -17.82 6.35 4.24
CA THR A 367 -18.18 6.47 2.82
C THR A 367 -16.99 6.05 1.97
N ALA A 368 -17.24 5.35 0.87
CA ALA A 368 -16.19 5.06 -0.10
C ALA A 368 -15.64 6.35 -0.74
N PRO A 369 -14.33 6.42 -1.06
CA PRO A 369 -13.36 5.34 -0.90
C PRO A 369 -12.87 5.18 0.54
N THR A 370 -12.70 3.93 0.98
CA THR A 370 -12.09 3.57 2.28
C THR A 370 -10.81 2.77 2.07
N GLY A 371 -10.04 2.55 3.13
CA GLY A 371 -8.81 1.75 3.07
C GLY A 371 -9.06 0.31 2.62
N LEU A 372 -8.00 -0.32 2.08
CA LEU A 372 -8.01 -1.75 1.79
C LEU A 372 -8.44 -2.51 3.06
N PRO A 373 -9.49 -3.34 2.98
CA PRO A 373 -9.91 -4.12 4.14
C PRO A 373 -8.83 -5.14 4.55
N ILE A 374 -8.67 -5.27 5.86
CA ILE A 374 -7.74 -6.14 6.55
C ILE A 374 -8.55 -7.31 7.12
N TYR A 375 -8.07 -8.54 6.96
CA TYR A 375 -8.81 -9.74 7.37
C TYR A 375 -8.05 -10.60 8.36
N LEU A 376 -8.81 -11.22 9.27
CA LEU A 376 -8.33 -12.27 10.16
C LEU A 376 -9.32 -13.45 10.11
N GLN A 377 -8.89 -14.61 9.63
CA GLN A 377 -9.68 -15.85 9.70
C GLN A 377 -9.14 -16.73 10.82
N LEU A 378 -10.00 -17.10 11.76
CA LEU A 378 -9.61 -17.88 12.94
C LEU A 378 -9.78 -19.39 12.75
N GLY A 379 -10.55 -19.80 11.74
CA GLY A 379 -10.92 -21.19 11.54
C GLY A 379 -11.79 -21.39 10.31
N SER A 380 -12.69 -22.37 10.39
CA SER A 380 -13.43 -22.87 9.24
C SER A 380 -14.92 -23.04 9.49
N GLY A 381 -15.54 -22.11 10.20
CA GLY A 381 -16.98 -22.13 10.50
C GLY A 381 -17.36 -22.81 11.79
N ASN A 382 -16.41 -22.98 12.72
CA ASN A 382 -16.65 -23.65 13.99
C ASN A 382 -16.21 -22.83 15.20
N VAL A 383 -15.69 -21.62 14.98
CA VAL A 383 -15.26 -20.69 16.01
C VAL A 383 -16.03 -19.40 15.77
N THR A 384 -16.81 -18.95 16.76
CA THR A 384 -17.45 -17.63 16.69
C THR A 384 -16.45 -16.57 17.20
N PRO A 385 -15.88 -15.70 16.35
CA PRO A 385 -15.21 -14.49 16.79
C PRO A 385 -15.97 -13.73 17.87
N ARG A 386 -15.21 -13.22 18.85
CA ARG A 386 -15.71 -12.28 19.84
C ARG A 386 -14.67 -11.21 20.04
N VAL A 387 -14.69 -10.21 19.17
CA VAL A 387 -13.75 -9.09 19.23
C VAL A 387 -14.00 -8.29 20.51
N THR A 388 -12.98 -8.17 21.36
CA THR A 388 -13.02 -7.37 22.60
C THR A 388 -12.14 -6.13 22.52
N SER A 389 -11.12 -6.15 21.68
CA SER A 389 -10.28 -4.99 21.37
C SER A 389 -9.64 -5.15 20.00
N HIS A 390 -9.32 -4.04 19.37
CA HIS A 390 -8.63 -4.00 18.09
C HIS A 390 -7.81 -2.71 17.98
N SER A 391 -6.77 -2.75 17.16
CA SER A 391 -6.00 -1.58 16.77
C SER A 391 -5.46 -1.74 15.35
N LEU A 392 -5.24 -0.61 14.70
CA LEU A 392 -4.52 -0.50 13.45
C LEU A 392 -3.60 0.71 13.61
N THR A 393 -2.32 0.52 13.36
CA THR A 393 -1.35 1.60 13.45
C THR A 393 -0.45 1.62 12.22
N GLN A 394 0.07 2.79 11.86
CA GLN A 394 1.25 2.93 11.01
C GLN A 394 2.40 3.32 11.93
N GLY A 395 3.35 2.41 12.16
CA GLY A 395 4.23 2.52 13.33
C GLY A 395 3.41 2.59 14.62
N ASN A 396 3.50 3.70 15.36
CA ASN A 396 2.72 3.95 16.58
C ASN A 396 1.47 4.81 16.36
N ILE A 397 1.26 5.36 15.16
CA ILE A 397 0.16 6.28 14.87
C ILE A 397 -1.14 5.47 14.69
N PRO A 398 -2.17 5.66 15.53
CA PRO A 398 -3.44 4.99 15.36
C PRO A 398 -4.14 5.44 14.08
N ILE A 399 -4.55 4.48 13.26
CA ILE A 399 -5.36 4.72 12.07
C ILE A 399 -6.82 4.56 12.46
N GLU A 400 -7.70 5.49 12.10
CA GLU A 400 -9.13 5.33 12.34
C GLU A 400 -9.68 4.16 11.52
N HIS A 401 -10.36 3.22 12.17
CA HIS A 401 -10.89 2.01 11.53
C HIS A 401 -12.12 1.47 12.24
N GLY A 402 -12.93 0.73 11.49
CA GLY A 402 -14.03 -0.08 12.01
C GLY A 402 -13.67 -1.57 11.98
N VAL A 403 -14.26 -2.37 12.87
CA VAL A 403 -14.17 -3.83 12.85
C VAL A 403 -15.55 -4.44 12.95
N PHE A 404 -15.81 -5.50 12.18
CA PHE A 404 -16.97 -6.35 12.36
C PHE A 404 -16.63 -7.84 12.18
N ASP A 405 -17.51 -8.66 12.74
CA ASP A 405 -17.57 -10.12 12.60
C ASP A 405 -19.03 -10.55 12.36
N GLU A 406 -19.31 -11.84 12.31
CA GLU A 406 -20.66 -12.39 12.11
C GLU A 406 -21.66 -11.99 13.20
N THR A 407 -21.19 -11.58 14.38
CA THR A 407 -22.03 -11.17 15.50
C THR A 407 -22.33 -9.68 15.48
N THR A 408 -21.39 -8.88 15.00
CA THR A 408 -21.41 -7.40 15.07
C THR A 408 -21.77 -6.72 13.75
N TYR A 409 -21.59 -7.36 12.58
CA TYR A 409 -21.97 -6.78 11.29
C TYR A 409 -23.46 -6.41 11.25
N SER A 410 -23.78 -5.19 10.84
CA SER A 410 -25.14 -4.68 10.75
C SER A 410 -25.46 -4.17 9.36
N ASN A 411 -26.65 -4.49 8.88
CA ASN A 411 -27.19 -3.97 7.63
C ASN A 411 -28.70 -3.72 7.79
N PRO A 412 -29.23 -2.59 7.31
CA PRO A 412 -30.66 -2.29 7.40
C PRO A 412 -31.54 -3.29 6.62
N ASP A 413 -31.00 -3.97 5.61
CA ASP A 413 -31.65 -5.06 4.91
C ASP A 413 -31.40 -6.40 5.65
N PRO A 414 -32.43 -7.07 6.19
CA PRO A 414 -32.26 -8.33 6.92
C PRO A 414 -31.67 -9.47 6.08
N SER A 415 -31.98 -9.54 4.80
CA SER A 415 -31.46 -10.58 3.89
C SER A 415 -29.99 -10.34 3.57
N ALA A 416 -29.61 -9.08 3.31
CA ALA A 416 -28.20 -8.72 3.14
C ALA A 416 -27.40 -8.94 4.44
N GLN A 417 -28.00 -8.64 5.59
CA GLN A 417 -27.40 -8.90 6.90
C GLN A 417 -27.16 -10.39 7.12
N GLN A 418 -28.16 -11.23 6.86
CA GLN A 418 -28.05 -12.67 7.03
C GLN A 418 -26.97 -13.25 6.10
N LEU A 419 -26.94 -12.81 4.83
CA LEU A 419 -25.95 -13.26 3.86
C LEU A 419 -24.53 -12.92 4.30
N ALA A 420 -24.27 -11.65 4.64
CA ALA A 420 -22.95 -11.20 5.09
C ALA A 420 -22.46 -11.99 6.32
N ARG A 421 -23.34 -12.13 7.33
CA ARG A 421 -23.02 -12.89 8.54
C ARG A 421 -22.74 -14.36 8.23
N SER A 422 -23.46 -14.99 7.30
CA SER A 422 -23.19 -16.37 6.90
C SER A 422 -21.85 -16.53 6.18
N ILE A 423 -21.44 -15.53 5.39
CA ILE A 423 -20.13 -15.52 4.71
C ILE A 423 -19.00 -15.43 5.76
N LEU A 424 -19.15 -14.55 6.75
CA LEU A 424 -18.20 -14.38 7.85
C LEU A 424 -18.12 -15.63 8.73
N ASP A 425 -19.28 -16.14 9.15
CA ASP A 425 -19.42 -17.34 9.99
C ASP A 425 -18.72 -18.53 9.33
N SER A 426 -18.94 -18.80 8.05
CA SER A 426 -18.32 -19.94 7.34
C SER A 426 -16.78 -20.00 7.34
N ARG A 427 -16.11 -18.92 7.76
CA ARG A 427 -14.64 -18.77 7.77
C ARG A 427 -14.11 -18.24 9.11
N ASP A 428 -14.97 -18.15 10.13
CA ASP A 428 -14.66 -17.55 11.43
C ASP A 428 -13.93 -16.17 11.25
N ALA A 429 -14.44 -15.36 10.32
CA ALA A 429 -13.73 -14.21 9.76
C ALA A 429 -14.06 -12.88 10.47
N ILE A 430 -13.02 -12.08 10.66
CA ILE A 430 -13.10 -10.73 11.20
C ILE A 430 -12.57 -9.77 10.14
N VAL A 431 -13.31 -8.69 9.89
CA VAL A 431 -12.97 -7.66 8.90
C VAL A 431 -12.68 -6.36 9.63
N MET A 432 -11.53 -5.75 9.30
CA MET A 432 -11.12 -4.43 9.75
C MET A 432 -11.04 -3.50 8.53
N ILE A 433 -11.72 -2.36 8.57
CA ILE A 433 -11.76 -1.39 7.47
C ILE A 433 -11.21 -0.05 7.96
N PRO A 434 -10.06 0.42 7.44
CA PRO A 434 -9.58 1.78 7.69
C PRO A 434 -10.55 2.80 7.09
N ARG A 435 -10.87 3.86 7.83
CA ARG A 435 -11.85 4.87 7.39
C ARG A 435 -11.44 5.55 6.09
N ASN A 436 -10.15 5.85 5.94
CA ASN A 436 -9.57 6.47 4.76
C ASN A 436 -8.62 5.49 4.06
N PRO A 437 -8.35 5.68 2.75
CA PRO A 437 -7.27 4.97 2.06
C PRO A 437 -5.97 4.99 2.88
N LEU A 438 -5.33 3.82 2.99
CA LEU A 438 -3.98 3.73 3.57
C LEU A 438 -3.00 4.45 2.64
N ILE A 439 -1.92 4.99 3.19
CA ILE A 439 -0.80 5.56 2.43
C ILE A 439 0.35 4.53 2.41
N PRO A 440 1.37 4.70 1.56
CA PRO A 440 2.52 3.81 1.62
C PRO A 440 3.15 3.80 3.01
N GLY A 441 3.62 2.65 3.45
CA GLY A 441 4.27 2.47 4.75
C GLY A 441 3.92 1.17 5.46
N ASN A 442 4.48 1.00 6.66
CA ASN A 442 4.32 -0.20 7.47
C ASN A 442 3.19 -0.06 8.48
N TYR A 443 2.21 -0.97 8.40
CA TYR A 443 1.07 -1.04 9.28
C TYR A 443 1.17 -2.23 10.23
N THR A 444 0.67 -2.08 11.46
CA THR A 444 0.46 -3.17 12.41
C THR A 444 -1.02 -3.25 12.75
N ALA A 445 -1.63 -4.41 12.53
CA ALA A 445 -2.99 -4.69 12.95
C ALA A 445 -2.97 -5.59 14.18
N SER A 446 -3.85 -5.32 15.14
CA SER A 446 -4.08 -6.14 16.31
C SER A 446 -5.56 -6.38 16.50
N ILE A 447 -5.95 -7.62 16.78
CA ILE A 447 -7.32 -8.00 17.12
C ILE A 447 -7.25 -8.98 18.29
N THR A 448 -7.90 -8.63 19.40
CA THR A 448 -8.17 -9.59 20.48
C THR A 448 -9.56 -10.17 20.27
N SER A 449 -9.62 -11.49 20.07
CA SER A 449 -10.86 -12.24 19.88
C SER A 449 -10.88 -13.47 20.77
N SER A 450 -11.97 -13.67 21.52
CA SER A 450 -12.15 -14.82 22.42
C SER A 450 -10.99 -14.99 23.43
N GLY A 451 -10.43 -13.87 23.90
CA GLY A 451 -9.32 -13.83 24.87
C GLY A 451 -7.94 -14.15 24.29
N GLN A 452 -7.82 -14.35 22.99
CA GLN A 452 -6.54 -14.50 22.28
C GLN A 452 -6.23 -13.21 21.51
N ASN A 453 -4.97 -12.77 21.58
CA ASN A 453 -4.49 -11.60 20.85
C ASN A 453 -3.75 -12.00 19.57
N TYR A 454 -4.16 -11.45 18.44
CA TYR A 454 -3.57 -11.67 17.13
C TYR A 454 -2.97 -10.36 16.66
N THR A 455 -1.66 -10.30 16.45
CA THR A 455 -0.96 -9.08 16.01
C THR A 455 -0.03 -9.41 14.85
N TRP A 456 -0.07 -8.61 13.80
CA TRP A 456 0.78 -8.77 12.62
C TRP A 456 1.03 -7.44 11.93
N SER A 457 2.10 -7.40 11.14
CA SER A 457 2.50 -6.18 10.43
C SER A 457 2.62 -6.43 8.94
N PHE A 458 2.28 -5.46 8.13
CA PHE A 458 2.38 -5.53 6.68
C PHE A 458 2.73 -4.16 6.12
N ASN A 459 3.22 -4.12 4.89
CA ASN A 459 3.63 -2.90 4.23
C ASN A 459 2.64 -2.59 3.09
N VAL A 460 2.33 -1.32 2.88
CA VAL A 460 1.55 -0.80 1.77
C VAL A 460 2.47 0.02 0.86
N VAL A 461 2.36 -0.12 -0.47
CA VAL A 461 3.20 0.61 -1.46
C VAL A 461 2.44 1.25 -2.60
#